data_AF-A0A937VTX8-F1
#
_entry.id   AF-A0A937VTX8-F1
#
_cell.length_a   1.000
_cell.length_b   1.000
_cell.length_c   1.000
_cell.angle_alpha   90.00
_cell.angle_beta   90.00
_cell.angle_gamma   90.00
#
_symmetry.space_group_name_H-M   'P 1'
#
loop_
_entity.id
_entity.type
_entity.pdbx_description
1 polymer ?
#
loop_
_entity_poly.entity_id
_entity_poly.type
_entity_poly.pdbx_seq_one_letter_code
_entity_poly.pdbx_strand_id
1 'polypeptide(L)'
;MERVRKYTKPARVFHWVHTGAFLLLVVTGLILFVPALGFLAQDSWTRVIHRIAAVIFVLAPLIQILANKASTKNAFKKAFSWGKDDMDWAMAMPRYYFLAEESAMPPQDEMNTGQKLWFVILLIFSPIFVITGILMWFFKYTLPSEVFQWSVFIHDVAFIVVFLMFLVHVYLGVIHPLMRTHGGSFSS
;
A
#
# COMPACT_ATOMS: atom_id res chain seq x y z
N MET A 1 -18.35 17.95 19.26
CA MET A 1 -17.63 18.04 17.98
C MET A 1 -18.52 17.46 16.89
N GLU A 2 -18.86 18.25 15.89
CA GLU A 2 -19.57 17.79 14.70
C GLU A 2 -18.61 16.94 13.86
N ARG A 3 -19.02 15.72 13.47
CA ARG A 3 -18.19 14.84 12.64
C ARG A 3 -18.46 15.13 11.18
N VAL A 4 -17.46 15.63 10.46
CA VAL A 4 -17.53 15.78 9.00
C VAL A 4 -17.12 14.47 8.33
N ARG A 5 -17.89 14.02 7.34
CA ARG A 5 -17.60 12.80 6.60
C ARG A 5 -16.42 13.02 5.64
N LYS A 6 -15.26 12.43 5.93
CA LYS A 6 -14.09 12.52 5.05
C LYS A 6 -14.15 11.53 3.88
N TYR A 7 -14.62 10.31 4.12
CA TYR A 7 -14.67 9.25 3.10
C TYR A 7 -16.07 8.69 2.83
N THR A 8 -16.31 8.34 1.56
CA THR A 8 -17.56 7.71 1.15
C THR A 8 -17.65 6.25 1.64
N LYS A 9 -18.86 5.68 1.72
CA LYS A 9 -19.04 4.27 2.13
C LYS A 9 -18.32 3.34 1.15
N PRO A 10 -18.45 3.50 -0.19
CA PRO A 10 -17.69 2.69 -1.16
C PRO A 10 -16.18 2.80 -0.98
N ALA A 11 -15.64 4.00 -0.75
CA ALA A 11 -14.21 4.19 -0.54
C ALA A 11 -13.70 3.42 0.70
N ARG A 12 -14.46 3.41 1.80
CA ARG A 12 -14.11 2.64 3.01
C ARG A 12 -14.20 1.13 2.79
N VAL A 13 -15.23 0.66 2.09
CA VAL A 13 -15.37 -0.77 1.75
C VAL A 13 -14.19 -1.22 0.88
N PHE A 14 -13.89 -0.48 -0.19
CA PHE A 14 -12.73 -0.73 -1.02
C PHE A 14 -11.45 -0.80 -0.19
N HIS A 15 -11.21 0.19 0.67
CA HIS A 15 -10.03 0.23 1.54
C HIS A 15 -9.93 -1.05 2.37
N TRP A 16 -10.96 -1.41 3.14
CA TRP A 16 -10.88 -2.58 4.04
C TRP A 16 -10.78 -3.91 3.30
N VAL A 17 -11.45 -4.08 2.15
CA VAL A 17 -11.29 -5.27 1.30
C VAL A 17 -9.85 -5.36 0.79
N HIS A 18 -9.31 -4.25 0.30
CA HIS A 18 -7.96 -4.20 -0.25
C HIS A 18 -6.89 -4.40 0.84
N THR A 19 -7.07 -3.80 2.02
CA THR A 19 -6.22 -4.01 3.20
C THR A 19 -6.24 -5.47 3.64
N GLY A 20 -7.42 -6.10 3.71
CA GLY A 20 -7.52 -7.51 4.10
C GLY A 20 -6.75 -8.43 3.14
N ALA A 21 -6.91 -8.23 1.83
CA ALA A 21 -6.16 -8.98 0.82
C ALA A 21 -4.66 -8.72 0.93
N PHE A 22 -4.25 -7.46 1.11
CA PHE A 22 -2.84 -7.09 1.28
C PHE A 22 -2.21 -7.73 2.52
N LEU A 23 -2.90 -7.74 3.66
CA LEU A 23 -2.41 -8.37 4.89
C LEU A 23 -2.18 -9.88 4.70
N LEU A 24 -3.09 -10.57 4.01
CA LEU A 24 -2.92 -11.98 3.66
C LEU A 24 -1.70 -12.19 2.74
N LEU A 25 -1.52 -11.31 1.75
CA LEU A 25 -0.35 -11.33 0.86
C LEU A 25 0.95 -11.10 1.62
N VAL A 26 0.99 -10.15 2.55
CA VAL A 26 2.17 -9.89 3.39
C VAL A 26 2.51 -11.10 4.25
N VAL A 27 1.54 -11.70 4.94
CA VAL A 27 1.79 -12.85 5.81
C VAL A 27 2.28 -14.05 4.99
N THR A 28 1.58 -14.39 3.93
CA THR A 28 1.98 -15.52 3.08
C THR A 28 3.27 -15.25 2.32
N GLY A 29 3.49 -14.01 1.87
CA GLY A 29 4.73 -13.57 1.23
C GLY A 29 5.94 -13.65 2.16
N LEU A 30 5.80 -13.22 3.42
CA LEU A 30 6.86 -13.35 4.43
C LEU A 30 7.23 -14.82 4.70
N ILE A 31 6.24 -15.71 4.76
CA ILE A 31 6.48 -17.16 4.92
C ILE A 31 7.27 -17.71 3.72
N LEU A 32 6.98 -17.24 2.50
CA LEU A 32 7.66 -17.66 1.28
C LEU A 32 9.05 -17.01 1.11
N PHE A 33 9.24 -15.81 1.64
CA PHE A 33 10.46 -15.01 1.54
C PHE A 33 11.52 -15.41 2.57
N VAL A 34 11.12 -15.71 3.82
CA VAL A 34 12.05 -16.03 4.92
C VAL A 34 12.35 -17.53 4.96
N PRO A 35 13.60 -17.98 4.69
CA PRO A 35 13.91 -19.41 4.63
C PRO A 35 13.59 -20.19 5.91
N ALA A 36 13.75 -19.56 7.08
CA ALA A 36 13.45 -20.16 8.38
C ALA A 36 11.96 -20.51 8.57
N LEU A 37 11.06 -19.86 7.82
CA LEU A 37 9.62 -20.13 7.83
C LEU A 37 9.20 -21.13 6.74
N GLY A 38 10.14 -21.64 5.94
CA GLY A 38 9.85 -22.49 4.78
C GLY A 38 9.07 -23.77 5.10
N PHE A 39 9.15 -24.28 6.34
CA PHE A 39 8.36 -25.41 6.79
C PHE A 39 6.83 -25.14 6.76
N LEU A 40 6.41 -23.89 6.99
CA LEU A 40 5.01 -23.45 6.86
C LEU A 40 4.53 -23.37 5.41
N ALA A 41 5.44 -23.36 4.44
CA ALA A 41 5.13 -23.31 3.01
C ALA A 41 5.02 -24.69 2.35
N GLN A 42 5.35 -25.77 3.07
CA GLN A 42 5.39 -27.13 2.50
C GLN A 42 4.00 -27.73 2.25
N ASP A 43 2.98 -27.27 2.97
CA ASP A 43 1.60 -27.79 2.91
C ASP A 43 0.81 -27.37 1.65
N SER A 44 1.43 -26.61 0.73
CA SER A 44 0.83 -25.99 -0.47
C SER A 44 -0.22 -24.91 -0.19
N TRP A 45 -0.86 -24.90 0.98
CA TRP A 45 -1.92 -23.95 1.33
C TRP A 45 -1.42 -22.51 1.36
N THR A 46 -0.22 -22.25 1.89
CA THR A 46 0.37 -20.90 1.86
C THR A 46 0.37 -20.31 0.44
N ARG A 47 0.73 -21.12 -0.57
CA ARG A 47 0.75 -20.68 -1.98
C ARG A 47 -0.66 -20.51 -2.55
N VAL A 48 -1.62 -21.34 -2.14
CA VAL A 48 -3.03 -21.21 -2.57
C VAL A 48 -3.64 -19.94 -2.00
N ILE A 49 -3.47 -19.68 -0.71
CA ILE A 49 -3.98 -18.47 -0.03
C ILE A 49 -3.36 -17.22 -0.64
N HIS A 50 -2.05 -17.22 -0.87
CA HIS A 50 -1.35 -16.10 -1.51
C HIS A 50 -1.97 -15.76 -2.88
N ARG A 51 -2.24 -16.79 -3.69
CA ARG A 51 -2.84 -16.64 -5.02
C ARG A 51 -4.28 -16.13 -4.98
N ILE A 52 -5.10 -16.63 -4.06
CA ILE A 52 -6.48 -16.13 -3.86
C ILE A 52 -6.46 -14.66 -3.43
N ALA A 53 -5.61 -14.32 -2.45
CA ALA A 53 -5.44 -12.94 -1.99
C ALA A 53 -4.93 -12.03 -3.11
N ALA A 54 -4.03 -12.51 -3.96
CA ALA A 54 -3.52 -11.76 -5.12
C ALA A 54 -4.64 -11.42 -6.11
N VAL A 55 -5.54 -12.36 -6.40
CA VAL A 55 -6.70 -12.10 -7.27
C VAL A 55 -7.58 -10.99 -6.68
N ILE A 56 -7.89 -11.04 -5.38
CA ILE A 56 -8.68 -9.99 -4.72
C ILE A 56 -7.95 -8.64 -4.75
N PHE A 57 -6.65 -8.64 -4.47
CA PHE A 57 -5.80 -7.45 -4.47
C PHE A 57 -5.75 -6.77 -5.84
N VAL A 58 -5.78 -7.53 -6.93
CA VAL A 58 -5.82 -7.00 -8.30
C VAL A 58 -7.22 -6.53 -8.69
N LEU A 59 -8.27 -7.30 -8.37
CA LEU A 59 -9.63 -6.99 -8.80
C LEU A 59 -10.22 -5.79 -8.04
N ALA A 60 -9.95 -5.64 -6.74
CA ALA A 60 -10.49 -4.55 -5.93
C ALA A 60 -10.20 -3.15 -6.52
N PRO A 61 -8.95 -2.77 -6.85
CA PRO A 61 -8.67 -1.46 -7.44
C PRO A 61 -9.23 -1.32 -8.86
N LEU A 62 -9.27 -2.39 -9.66
CA LEU A 62 -9.89 -2.34 -11.00
C LEU A 62 -11.39 -2.03 -10.91
N ILE A 63 -12.11 -2.70 -10.01
CA ILE A 63 -13.52 -2.43 -9.73
C ILE A 63 -13.69 -0.98 -9.28
N GLN A 64 -12.85 -0.50 -8.36
CA GLN A 64 -12.92 0.88 -7.87
C GLN A 64 -12.66 1.92 -8.98
N ILE A 65 -11.69 1.68 -9.86
CA ILE A 65 -11.39 2.55 -11.01
C ILE A 65 -12.59 2.64 -11.95
N LEU A 66 -13.25 1.52 -12.24
CA LEU A 66 -14.38 1.47 -13.16
C LEU A 66 -15.68 1.99 -12.56
N ALA A 67 -15.97 1.66 -11.30
CA ALA A 67 -17.21 2.04 -10.60
C ALA A 67 -17.20 3.50 -10.12
N ASN A 68 -16.04 4.07 -9.81
CA ASN A 68 -15.91 5.40 -9.19
C ASN A 68 -14.97 6.35 -9.97
N LYS A 69 -15.10 6.38 -11.31
CA LYS A 69 -14.21 7.12 -12.23
C LYS A 69 -13.91 8.56 -11.81
N ALA A 70 -14.92 9.33 -11.40
CA ALA A 70 -14.75 10.73 -10.98
C ALA A 70 -13.89 10.85 -9.70
N SER A 71 -14.17 10.01 -8.69
CA SER A 71 -13.38 9.96 -7.46
C SER A 71 -11.94 9.54 -7.75
N THR A 72 -11.75 8.53 -8.61
CA THR A 72 -10.45 8.06 -9.04
C THR A 72 -9.68 9.18 -9.74
N LYS A 73 -10.28 9.85 -10.73
CA LYS A 73 -9.66 10.99 -11.43
C LYS A 73 -9.23 12.09 -10.46
N ASN A 74 -10.05 12.39 -9.45
CA ASN A 74 -9.71 13.37 -8.42
C ASN A 74 -8.52 12.92 -7.56
N ALA A 75 -8.49 11.65 -7.14
CA ALA A 75 -7.38 11.09 -6.38
C ALA A 75 -6.06 11.16 -7.17
N PHE A 76 -6.08 10.78 -8.45
CA PHE A 76 -4.91 10.93 -9.34
C PHE A 76 -4.47 12.39 -9.46
N LYS A 77 -5.39 13.33 -9.71
CA LYS A 77 -5.05 14.76 -9.78
C LYS A 77 -4.33 15.25 -8.53
N LYS A 78 -4.85 14.90 -7.35
CA LYS A 78 -4.23 15.27 -6.07
C LYS A 78 -2.88 14.58 -5.87
N ALA A 79 -2.75 13.31 -6.26
CA ALA A 79 -1.52 12.53 -6.09
C ALA A 79 -0.37 13.05 -6.96
N PHE A 80 -0.69 13.65 -8.11
CA PHE A 80 0.27 14.21 -9.05
C PHE A 80 0.38 15.74 -9.00
N SER A 81 -0.26 16.39 -8.03
CA SER A 81 -0.10 17.82 -7.77
C SER A 81 1.04 18.03 -6.77
N TRP A 82 2.27 18.20 -7.27
CA TRP A 82 3.47 18.42 -6.48
C TRP A 82 3.87 19.89 -6.50
N GLY A 83 4.19 20.45 -5.35
CA GLY A 83 4.52 21.88 -5.23
C GLY A 83 5.41 22.21 -4.04
N LYS A 84 5.53 23.52 -3.76
CA LYS A 84 6.31 24.03 -2.64
C LYS A 84 5.84 23.43 -1.30
N ASP A 85 4.54 23.26 -1.13
CA ASP A 85 3.95 22.71 0.09
C ASP A 85 4.44 21.27 0.37
N ASP A 86 4.78 20.50 -0.66
CA ASP A 86 5.35 19.15 -0.49
C ASP A 86 6.81 19.19 -0.03
N MET A 87 7.56 20.21 -0.45
CA MET A 87 8.92 20.44 0.03
C MET A 87 8.91 20.91 1.49
N ASP A 88 8.02 21.85 1.80
CA ASP A 88 7.84 22.37 3.17
C ASP A 88 7.40 21.24 4.10
N TRP A 89 6.49 20.35 3.66
CA TRP A 89 6.14 19.12 4.39
C TRP A 89 7.36 18.22 4.61
N ALA A 90 8.15 17.95 3.58
CA ALA A 90 9.31 17.06 3.67
C ALA A 90 10.37 17.58 4.65
N MET A 91 10.58 18.90 4.70
CA MET A 91 11.48 19.54 5.66
C MET A 91 10.94 19.51 7.09
N ALA A 92 9.61 19.66 7.26
CA ALA A 92 8.95 19.66 8.56
C ALA A 92 8.75 18.25 9.15
N MET A 93 8.61 17.24 8.29
CA MET A 93 8.28 15.84 8.63
C MET A 93 9.13 15.29 9.79
N PRO A 94 10.48 15.40 9.80
CA PRO A 94 11.28 14.83 10.89
C PRO A 94 10.96 15.43 12.26
N ARG A 95 10.80 16.76 12.35
CA ARG A 95 10.46 17.44 13.62
C ARG A 95 9.05 17.07 14.07
N TYR A 96 8.11 17.03 13.14
CA TYR A 96 6.72 16.72 13.44
C TYR A 96 6.53 15.28 13.92
N TYR A 97 7.07 14.29 13.20
CA TYR A 97 6.82 12.86 13.50
C TYR A 97 7.80 12.24 14.50
N PHE A 98 9.03 12.74 14.62
CA PHE A 98 10.01 12.16 15.55
C PHE A 98 10.19 12.96 16.84
N LEU A 99 9.94 14.28 16.80
CA LEU A 99 10.05 15.15 17.99
C LEU A 99 8.69 15.61 18.52
N ALA A 100 7.59 15.17 17.90
CA ALA A 100 6.22 15.54 18.26
C ALA A 100 5.97 17.07 18.30
N GLU A 101 6.70 17.84 17.47
CA GLU A 101 6.55 19.29 17.41
C GLU A 101 5.42 19.68 16.45
N GLU A 102 4.18 19.77 16.97
CA GLU A 102 2.98 20.01 16.17
C GLU A 102 3.06 21.29 15.32
N SER A 103 3.63 22.37 15.88
CA SER A 103 3.78 23.66 15.21
C SER A 103 4.76 23.66 14.04
N ALA A 104 5.58 22.61 13.89
CA ALA A 104 6.54 22.52 12.80
C ALA A 104 5.88 22.22 11.45
N MET A 105 4.69 21.61 11.44
CA MET A 105 4.02 21.18 10.22
C MET A 105 3.14 22.29 9.63
N PRO A 106 3.38 22.72 8.37
CA PRO A 106 2.52 23.72 7.73
C PRO A 106 1.12 23.15 7.43
N PRO A 107 0.13 24.02 7.14
CA PRO A 107 -1.20 23.59 6.70
C PRO A 107 -1.12 22.57 5.56
N GLN A 108 -1.94 21.53 5.64
CA GLN A 108 -1.94 20.42 4.69
C GLN A 108 -3.23 20.40 3.87
N ASP A 109 -3.09 20.08 2.59
CA ASP A 109 -4.23 19.71 1.75
C ASP A 109 -4.91 18.43 2.25
N GLU A 110 -6.09 18.12 1.68
CA GLU A 110 -6.83 16.90 1.98
C GLU A 110 -5.97 15.63 1.84
N MET A 111 -5.04 15.63 0.88
CA MET A 111 -4.02 14.60 0.72
C MET A 111 -2.62 15.19 0.92
N ASN A 112 -2.01 14.87 2.06
CA ASN A 112 -0.65 15.33 2.38
C ASN A 112 0.40 14.58 1.55
N THR A 113 1.64 15.08 1.57
CA THR A 113 2.76 14.54 0.78
C THR A 113 3.05 13.08 1.10
N GLY A 114 2.96 12.65 2.36
CA GLY A 114 3.12 11.24 2.75
C GLY A 114 2.07 10.32 2.10
N GLN A 115 0.82 10.77 2.00
CA GLN A 115 -0.24 10.06 1.30
C GLN A 115 -0.06 10.07 -0.23
N LYS A 116 0.45 11.18 -0.81
CA LYS A 116 0.84 11.22 -2.23
C LYS A 116 1.94 10.20 -2.53
N LEU A 117 2.98 10.13 -1.69
CA LEU A 117 4.06 9.15 -1.80
C LEU A 117 3.52 7.72 -1.72
N TRP A 118 2.65 7.42 -0.76
CA TRP A 118 2.00 6.10 -0.66
C TRP A 118 1.23 5.75 -1.94
N PHE A 119 0.47 6.70 -2.48
CA PHE A 119 -0.27 6.51 -3.73
C PHE A 119 0.66 6.19 -4.90
N VAL A 120 1.74 6.96 -5.07
CA VAL A 120 2.71 6.78 -6.17
C VAL A 120 3.45 5.44 -6.03
N ILE A 121 3.85 5.05 -4.83
CA ILE A 121 4.46 3.74 -4.57
C ILE A 121 3.50 2.63 -4.98
N LEU A 122 2.24 2.66 -4.54
CA LEU A 122 1.26 1.64 -4.93
C LEU A 122 1.03 1.64 -6.45
N LEU A 123 0.99 2.80 -7.10
CA LEU A 123 0.79 2.90 -8.55
C LEU A 123 1.93 2.26 -9.36
N ILE A 124 3.18 2.41 -8.90
CA ILE A 124 4.37 1.86 -9.57
C ILE A 124 4.54 0.37 -9.27
N PHE A 125 4.42 -0.02 -8.00
CA PHE A 125 4.73 -1.38 -7.57
C PHE A 125 3.58 -2.37 -7.79
N SER A 126 2.32 -1.93 -7.87
CA SER A 126 1.21 -2.85 -8.16
C SER A 126 1.35 -3.53 -9.53
N PRO A 127 1.64 -2.81 -10.64
CA PRO A 127 1.96 -3.44 -11.91
C PRO A 127 3.15 -4.40 -11.84
N ILE A 128 4.20 -4.05 -11.08
CA ILE A 128 5.38 -4.92 -10.90
C ILE A 128 4.97 -6.24 -10.24
N PHE A 129 4.20 -6.21 -9.15
CA PHE A 129 3.68 -7.41 -8.50
C PHE A 129 2.81 -8.25 -9.42
N VAL A 130 1.93 -7.62 -10.19
CA VAL A 130 1.04 -8.31 -11.14
C VAL A 130 1.85 -9.03 -12.20
N ILE A 131 2.78 -8.32 -12.85
CA ILE A 131 3.59 -8.87 -13.94
C ILE A 131 4.47 -10.02 -13.43
N THR A 132 5.26 -9.78 -12.38
CA THR A 132 6.15 -10.81 -11.80
C THR A 132 5.35 -11.99 -11.23
N GLY A 133 4.22 -11.73 -10.57
CA GLY A 133 3.32 -12.77 -10.05
C GLY A 133 2.71 -13.64 -11.14
N ILE A 134 2.29 -13.05 -12.27
CA ILE A 134 1.78 -13.80 -13.44
C ILE A 134 2.90 -14.68 -14.02
N LEU A 135 4.11 -14.14 -14.20
CA LEU A 135 5.27 -14.89 -14.69
C LEU A 135 5.58 -16.09 -13.79
N MET A 136 5.61 -15.87 -12.47
CA MET A 136 5.89 -16.92 -11.49
C MET A 136 4.75 -17.94 -11.36
N TRP A 137 3.50 -17.55 -11.54
CA TRP A 137 2.35 -18.43 -11.37
C TRP A 137 2.12 -19.27 -12.63
N PHE A 138 1.96 -18.64 -13.80
CA PHE A 138 1.52 -19.34 -15.01
C PHE A 138 2.67 -19.85 -15.87
N PHE A 139 3.84 -19.21 -15.80
CA PHE A 139 4.94 -19.47 -16.74
C PHE A 139 6.19 -20.09 -16.10
N LYS A 140 6.09 -20.57 -14.85
CA LYS A 140 7.19 -21.20 -14.10
C LYS A 140 7.92 -22.30 -14.89
N TYR A 141 7.19 -23.11 -15.66
CA TYR A 141 7.74 -24.27 -16.38
C TYR A 141 8.07 -23.98 -17.85
N THR A 142 7.80 -22.76 -18.32
CA THR A 142 7.98 -22.37 -19.73
C THR A 142 8.98 -21.24 -19.90
N LEU A 143 9.26 -20.45 -18.85
CA LEU A 143 10.26 -19.38 -18.90
C LEU A 143 11.69 -19.94 -18.82
N PRO A 144 12.66 -19.27 -19.48
CA PRO A 144 14.07 -19.47 -19.18
C PRO A 144 14.35 -19.25 -17.70
N SER A 145 15.28 -20.03 -17.14
CA SER A 145 15.63 -19.97 -15.72
C SER A 145 16.02 -18.56 -15.25
N GLU A 146 16.77 -17.80 -16.07
CA GLU A 146 17.15 -16.43 -15.69
C GLU A 146 15.93 -15.52 -15.56
N VAL A 147 14.96 -15.62 -16.48
CA VAL A 147 13.76 -14.77 -16.47
C VAL A 147 12.89 -15.08 -15.24
N PHE A 148 12.75 -16.37 -14.89
CA PHE A 148 12.04 -16.76 -13.68
C PHE A 148 12.74 -16.23 -12.41
N GLN A 149 14.06 -16.36 -12.32
CA GLN A 149 14.84 -15.87 -11.16
C GLN A 149 14.75 -14.35 -11.01
N TRP A 150 14.86 -13.59 -12.10
CA TRP A 150 14.66 -12.14 -12.07
C TRP A 150 13.23 -11.76 -11.69
N SER A 151 12.22 -12.54 -12.10
CA SER A 151 10.84 -12.31 -11.69
C SER A 151 10.68 -12.44 -10.18
N VAL A 152 11.26 -13.49 -9.58
CA VAL A 152 11.27 -13.69 -8.12
C VAL A 152 11.99 -12.53 -7.43
N PHE A 153 13.22 -12.20 -7.86
CA PHE A 153 14.02 -11.14 -7.26
C PHE A 153 13.31 -9.78 -7.30
N ILE A 154 12.75 -9.40 -8.45
CA ILE A 154 12.03 -8.13 -8.60
C ILE A 154 10.76 -8.12 -7.73
N HIS A 155 10.04 -9.25 -7.64
CA HIS A 155 8.87 -9.37 -6.78
C HIS A 155 9.24 -9.18 -5.30
N ASP A 156 10.35 -9.75 -4.86
CA ASP A 156 10.84 -9.65 -3.49
C ASP A 156 11.32 -8.23 -3.15
N VAL A 157 12.03 -7.56 -4.06
CA VAL A 157 12.42 -6.15 -3.88
C VAL A 157 11.18 -5.26 -3.82
N ALA A 158 10.20 -5.49 -4.69
CA ALA A 158 8.92 -4.78 -4.64
C ALA A 158 8.21 -5.00 -3.30
N PHE A 159 8.20 -6.24 -2.80
CA PHE A 159 7.65 -6.59 -1.51
C PHE A 159 8.31 -5.78 -0.39
N ILE A 160 9.64 -5.75 -0.32
CA ILE A 160 10.38 -5.01 0.71
C ILE A 160 10.01 -3.52 0.70
N VAL A 161 10.03 -2.88 -0.48
CA VAL A 161 9.72 -1.43 -0.59
C VAL A 161 8.30 -1.13 -0.12
N VAL A 162 7.31 -1.87 -0.61
CA VAL A 162 5.91 -1.65 -0.25
C VAL A 162 5.63 -2.03 1.20
N PHE A 163 6.27 -3.09 1.72
CA PHE A 163 6.13 -3.52 3.10
C PHE A 163 6.68 -2.47 4.08
N LEU A 164 7.86 -1.90 3.82
CA LEU A 164 8.42 -0.82 4.66
C LEU A 164 7.51 0.41 4.69
N MET A 165 6.99 0.83 3.53
CA MET A 165 6.07 1.96 3.48
C MET A 165 4.71 1.64 4.13
N PHE A 166 4.25 0.39 4.06
CA PHE A 166 3.08 -0.07 4.79
C PHE A 166 3.26 0.03 6.31
N LEU A 167 4.43 -0.33 6.84
CA LEU A 167 4.73 -0.15 8.27
C LEU A 167 4.65 1.31 8.68
N VAL A 168 5.20 2.23 7.87
CA VAL A 168 5.06 3.68 8.09
C VAL A 168 3.59 4.10 8.05
N HIS A 169 2.82 3.63 7.07
CA HIS A 169 1.41 3.93 6.91
C HIS A 169 0.58 3.50 8.13
N VAL A 170 0.79 2.28 8.63
CA VAL A 170 0.11 1.77 9.83
C VAL A 170 0.55 2.52 11.07
N TYR A 171 1.84 2.76 11.24
CA TYR A 171 2.37 3.51 12.38
C TYR A 171 1.73 4.90 12.46
N LEU A 172 1.76 5.67 11.37
CA LEU A 172 1.17 7.01 11.34
C LEU A 172 -0.36 6.99 11.41
N GLY A 173 -1.01 5.98 10.82
CA GLY A 173 -2.47 5.89 10.75
C GLY A 173 -3.13 5.40 12.04
N VAL A 174 -2.44 4.58 12.84
CA VAL A 174 -3.05 3.82 13.96
C VAL A 174 -2.32 4.03 15.29
N ILE A 175 -0.99 4.22 15.26
CA ILE A 175 -0.15 4.20 16.47
C ILE A 175 0.25 5.61 16.90
N HIS A 176 0.64 6.46 15.96
CA HIS A 176 1.25 7.76 16.25
C HIS A 176 0.34 8.66 17.10
N PRO A 177 0.79 9.13 18.28
CA PRO A 177 -0.05 9.87 19.24
C PRO A 177 -0.75 11.09 18.65
N LEU A 178 -0.01 11.93 17.89
CA LEU A 178 -0.55 13.16 17.28
C LEU A 178 -1.65 12.90 16.23
N MET A 179 -1.64 11.72 15.61
CA MET A 179 -2.59 11.37 14.55
C MET A 179 -3.87 10.77 15.12
N ARG A 180 -3.82 10.20 16.33
CA ARG A 180 -5.00 9.64 17.01
C ARG A 180 -5.90 10.73 17.59
N THR A 181 -5.33 11.84 18.05
CA THR A 181 -6.07 12.96 18.66
C THR A 181 -6.86 13.77 17.63
N HIS A 182 -6.36 13.85 16.40
CA HIS A 182 -6.98 14.62 15.30
C HIS A 182 -7.96 13.81 14.44
N GLY A 183 -8.28 12.58 14.83
CA GLY A 183 -9.00 11.63 13.99
C GLY A 183 -8.06 11.13 12.89
N GLY A 184 -7.50 9.94 13.10
CA GLY A 184 -6.61 9.30 12.13
C GLY A 184 -7.27 9.22 10.75
N SER A 185 -6.46 9.00 9.72
CA SER A 185 -6.85 9.06 8.29
C SER A 185 -8.07 8.20 7.89
N PHE A 186 -8.68 7.41 8.78
CA PHE A 186 -9.89 6.63 8.53
C PHE A 186 -10.94 6.68 9.65
N SER A 187 -10.79 7.53 10.68
CA SER A 187 -11.71 7.64 11.82
C SER A 187 -12.59 8.89 11.78
N SER A 188 -13.32 9.11 10.69
CA SER A 188 -14.51 9.99 10.60
C SER A 188 -15.18 9.90 9.22
#